data_AF-A0A2V7JMP6-F1
#
_entry.id   AF-A0A2V7JMP6-F1
#
_cell.length_a   1.000
_cell.length_b   1.000
_cell.length_c   1.000
_cell.angle_alpha   90.00
_cell.angle_beta   90.00
_cell.angle_gamma   90.00
#
_symmetry.space_group_name_H-M   'P 1'
#
loop_
_entity.id
_entity.type
_entity.pdbx_description
1 polymer ?
#
loop_
_entity_poly.entity_id
_entity_poly.type
_entity_poly.pdbx_seq_one_letter_code
_entity_poly.pdbx_strand_id
1 'polypeptide(L)'
;MHDDWVRQIDLELDGELSLTERAALARHLATCRHCAEARVSHLEMRVAFARSAGDPHARTVPRPRIRGRALAFWMATSLAAGAAAGWLGHSRWGGPGPGSLEATRAIFVAQ
;
A
#
# COMPACT_ATOMS: atom_id res chain seq x y z
N MET A 1 -5.51 -22.10 -8.30
CA MET A 1 -4.28 -21.28 -8.35
C MET A 1 -4.24 -20.11 -7.37
N HIS A 2 -5.35 -19.53 -6.91
CA HIS A 2 -5.36 -18.69 -5.70
C HIS A 2 -5.74 -19.51 -4.46
N ASP A 3 -6.69 -20.42 -4.63
CA ASP A 3 -7.20 -21.32 -3.57
C ASP A 3 -6.11 -22.24 -3.01
N ASP A 4 -5.12 -22.63 -3.82
CA ASP A 4 -3.97 -23.42 -3.39
C ASP A 4 -3.09 -22.66 -2.39
N TRP A 5 -2.92 -21.35 -2.60
CA TRP A 5 -2.17 -20.49 -1.68
C TRP A 5 -2.97 -20.19 -0.43
N VAL A 6 -4.30 -20.03 -0.53
CA VAL A 6 -5.19 -19.90 0.64
C VAL A 6 -5.13 -21.17 1.49
N ARG A 7 -5.17 -22.35 0.88
CA ARG A 7 -4.98 -23.63 1.59
C ARG A 7 -3.61 -23.73 2.28
N GLN A 8 -2.54 -23.26 1.63
CA GLN A 8 -1.21 -23.21 2.27
C GLN A 8 -1.14 -22.22 3.43
N ILE A 9 -1.91 -21.13 3.39
CA ILE A 9 -2.04 -20.21 4.52
C ILE A 9 -2.67 -20.95 5.71
N ASP A 10 -3.74 -21.70 5.52
CA ASP A 10 -4.37 -22.45 6.61
C ASP A 10 -3.41 -23.47 7.24
N LEU A 11 -2.72 -24.24 6.41
CA LEU A 11 -1.70 -25.20 6.87
C LEU A 11 -0.51 -24.52 7.60
N GLU A 12 -0.16 -23.28 7.23
CA GLU A 12 0.84 -22.50 7.96
C GLU A 12 0.34 -22.08 9.34
N LEU A 13 -0.92 -21.67 9.44
CA LEU A 13 -1.55 -21.27 10.69
C LEU A 13 -1.78 -22.47 11.63
N ASP A 14 -1.95 -23.67 11.07
CA ASP A 14 -2.05 -24.93 11.83
C ASP A 14 -0.68 -25.49 12.22
N GLY A 15 0.42 -24.90 11.70
CA GLY A 15 1.79 -25.33 12.01
C GLY A 15 2.23 -26.58 11.25
N GLU A 16 1.45 -27.04 10.28
CA GLU A 16 1.69 -28.26 9.50
C GLU A 16 2.60 -28.03 8.30
N LEU A 17 2.88 -26.77 7.97
CA LEU A 17 3.74 -26.43 6.84
C LEU A 17 5.23 -26.73 7.12
N SER A 18 5.88 -27.43 6.19
CA SER A 18 7.32 -27.63 6.21
C SER A 18 8.09 -26.30 6.04
N LEU A 19 9.38 -26.28 6.43
CA LEU A 19 10.21 -25.08 6.34
C LEU A 19 10.35 -24.55 4.91
N THR A 20 10.45 -25.45 3.92
CA THR A 20 10.58 -25.11 2.51
C THR A 20 9.30 -24.50 1.95
N GLU A 21 8.15 -25.08 2.28
CA GLU A 21 6.84 -24.56 1.90
C GLU A 21 6.58 -23.21 2.55
N ARG A 22 7.00 -23.03 3.81
CA ARG A 22 6.87 -21.75 4.52
C ARG A 22 7.69 -20.64 3.86
N ALA A 23 8.90 -20.96 3.40
CA ALA A 23 9.73 -20.02 2.64
C ALA A 23 9.13 -19.70 1.26
N ALA A 24 8.46 -20.65 0.61
CA ALA A 24 7.74 -20.41 -0.64
C ALA A 24 6.52 -19.49 -0.42
N LEU A 25 5.72 -19.79 0.61
CA LEU A 25 4.57 -18.97 1.01
C LEU A 25 5.00 -17.56 1.40
N ALA A 26 6.06 -17.40 2.19
CA ALA A 26 6.58 -16.08 2.57
C ALA A 26 6.99 -15.23 1.35
N ARG A 27 7.62 -15.85 0.34
CA ARG A 27 7.96 -15.18 -0.93
C ARG A 27 6.72 -14.78 -1.71
N HIS A 28 5.71 -15.63 -1.75
CA HIS A 28 4.45 -15.32 -2.42
C HIS A 28 3.70 -14.17 -1.74
N LEU A 29 3.59 -14.19 -0.40
CA LEU A 29 2.94 -13.12 0.37
C LEU A 29 3.66 -11.77 0.24
N ALA A 30 4.96 -11.77 -0.05
CA ALA A 30 5.71 -10.54 -0.29
C ALA A 30 5.32 -9.84 -1.61
N THR A 31 4.75 -10.56 -2.58
CA THR A 31 4.43 -10.05 -3.92
C THR A 31 2.93 -10.03 -4.22
N CYS A 32 2.13 -10.87 -3.55
CA CYS A 32 0.68 -10.94 -3.74
C CYS A 32 -0.07 -10.29 -2.57
N ARG A 33 -0.60 -9.08 -2.80
CA ARG A 33 -1.39 -8.35 -1.78
C ARG A 33 -2.64 -9.12 -1.35
N HIS A 34 -3.33 -9.78 -2.29
CA HIS A 34 -4.58 -10.48 -2.00
C HIS A 34 -4.38 -11.66 -1.04
N CYS A 35 -3.36 -12.49 -1.25
CA CYS A 35 -3.00 -13.56 -0.32
C CYS A 35 -2.51 -13.03 1.03
N ALA A 36 -1.76 -11.92 1.04
CA ALA A 36 -1.32 -11.27 2.28
C ALA A 36 -2.50 -10.78 3.13
N GLU A 37 -3.52 -10.21 2.49
CA GLU A 37 -4.76 -9.78 3.14
C GLU A 37 -5.58 -10.99 3.63
N ALA A 38 -5.69 -12.05 2.83
CA ALA A 38 -6.38 -13.29 3.23
C ALA A 38 -5.79 -13.90 4.50
N ARG A 39 -4.45 -14.00 4.59
CA ARG A 39 -3.76 -14.49 5.79
C ARG A 39 -4.07 -13.67 7.04
N VAL A 40 -4.14 -12.36 6.91
CA VAL A 40 -4.47 -11.48 8.04
C VAL A 40 -5.93 -11.68 8.48
N SER A 41 -6.85 -11.80 7.53
CA SER A 41 -8.26 -12.07 7.81
C SER A 41 -8.45 -13.38 8.57
N HIS A 42 -7.80 -14.47 8.15
CA HIS A 42 -7.87 -15.77 8.83
C HIS A 42 -7.32 -15.71 10.26
N LEU A 43 -6.20 -15.00 10.45
CA LEU A 43 -5.62 -14.76 11.78
C LEU A 43 -6.57 -13.94 12.67
N GLU A 44 -7.19 -12.88 12.14
CA GLU A 44 -8.14 -12.05 12.89
C GLU A 44 -9.36 -12.86 13.35
N MET A 45 -9.88 -13.72 12.47
CA MET A 45 -10.99 -14.64 12.79
C MET A 45 -10.62 -15.61 13.92
N ARG A 46 -9.45 -16.25 13.85
CA ARG A 46 -8.98 -17.18 14.90
C ARG A 46 -8.77 -16.48 16.24
N VAL A 47 -8.21 -15.28 16.23
CA VAL A 47 -8.03 -14.46 17.45
C VAL A 47 -9.38 -14.02 18.03
N ALA A 48 -10.35 -13.66 17.18
CA ALA A 48 -11.69 -13.32 17.63
C ALA A 48 -12.38 -14.52 18.31
N PHE A 49 -12.26 -15.73 17.73
CA PHE A 49 -12.78 -16.96 18.35
C PHE A 49 -12.10 -17.30 19.67
N ALA A 50 -10.77 -17.23 19.73
CA ALA A 50 -10.04 -17.48 20.98
C ALA A 50 -10.46 -16.48 22.08
N ARG A 51 -10.62 -15.20 21.72
CA ARG A 51 -11.10 -14.17 22.65
C ARG A 51 -12.54 -14.43 23.11
N SER A 52 -13.44 -14.84 22.22
CA SER A 52 -14.83 -15.17 22.60
C SER A 52 -14.91 -16.43 23.47
N ALA A 53 -13.97 -17.37 23.32
CA ALA A 53 -13.81 -18.52 24.20
C ALA A 53 -13.21 -18.18 25.57
N GLY A 54 -12.91 -16.90 25.82
CA GLY A 54 -12.41 -16.42 27.10
C GLY A 54 -10.89 -16.48 27.26
N ASP A 55 -10.12 -16.67 26.19
CA ASP A 55 -8.65 -16.62 26.24
C ASP A 55 -8.15 -15.16 26.21
N PRO A 56 -7.60 -14.63 27.32
CA PRO A 56 -7.07 -13.27 27.37
C PRO A 56 -5.72 -13.14 26.66
N HIS A 57 -5.06 -14.25 26.31
CA HIS A 57 -3.76 -14.28 25.61
C HIS A 57 -3.90 -14.32 24.09
N ALA A 58 -5.12 -14.26 23.55
CA ALA A 58 -5.40 -14.10 22.13
C ALA A 58 -4.82 -12.75 21.63
N ARG A 59 -3.53 -12.76 21.26
CA ARG A 59 -2.77 -11.57 20.82
C ARG A 59 -3.37 -11.01 19.54
N THR A 60 -3.42 -9.68 19.48
CA THR A 60 -3.76 -8.95 18.26
C THR A 60 -2.77 -9.25 17.15
N VAL A 61 -3.30 -9.64 15.99
CA VAL A 61 -2.53 -9.92 14.79
C VAL A 61 -1.84 -8.63 14.34
N PRO A 62 -0.51 -8.62 14.13
CA PRO A 62 0.16 -7.46 13.57
C PRO A 62 -0.39 -7.25 12.15
N ARG A 63 -1.14 -6.16 11.93
CA ARG A 63 -1.52 -5.78 10.58
C ARG A 63 -0.26 -5.50 9.76
N PRO A 64 -0.22 -5.88 8.47
CA PRO A 64 0.75 -5.34 7.55
C PRO A 64 0.51 -3.84 7.51
N ARG A 65 1.29 -3.10 8.30
CA ARG A 65 1.34 -1.65 8.19
C ARG A 65 1.69 -1.41 6.73
N ILE A 66 0.82 -0.72 6.00
CA ILE A 66 1.18 -0.06 4.75
C ILE A 66 2.56 0.50 5.02
N ARG A 67 3.57 0.06 4.25
CA ARG A 67 4.96 0.42 4.51
C ARG A 67 5.04 1.94 4.41
N GLY A 68 4.86 2.64 5.52
CA GLY A 68 4.67 4.09 5.51
C GLY A 68 5.86 4.79 4.88
N ARG A 69 7.04 4.16 5.00
CA ARG A 69 8.27 4.55 4.31
C ARG A 69 8.17 4.44 2.79
N ALA A 70 7.59 3.36 2.28
CA ALA A 70 7.40 3.20 0.83
C ALA A 70 6.36 4.18 0.30
N LEU A 71 5.25 4.39 1.03
CA LEU A 71 4.25 5.40 0.66
C LEU A 71 4.85 6.82 0.68
N ALA A 72 5.54 7.18 1.76
CA ALA A 72 6.20 8.47 1.91
C ALA A 72 7.28 8.69 0.84
N PHE A 73 8.05 7.64 0.52
CA PHE A 73 9.01 7.67 -0.58
C PHE A 73 8.30 8.02 -1.88
N TRP A 74 7.28 7.25 -2.29
CA TRP A 74 6.55 7.53 -3.52
C TRP A 74 5.91 8.90 -3.56
N MET A 75 5.34 9.37 -2.44
CA MET A 75 4.77 10.70 -2.32
C MET A 75 5.84 11.79 -2.53
N ALA A 76 7.01 11.64 -1.91
CA ALA A 76 8.14 12.55 -2.12
C ALA A 76 8.62 12.53 -3.57
N THR A 77 8.71 11.35 -4.20
CA THR A 77 9.11 11.23 -5.61
C THR A 77 8.12 11.93 -6.54
N SER A 78 6.80 11.79 -6.30
CA SER A 78 5.76 12.47 -7.09
C SER A 78 5.84 13.99 -6.94
N LEU A 79 6.05 14.49 -5.72
CA LEU A 79 6.21 15.91 -5.46
C LEU A 79 7.47 16.48 -6.14
N ALA A 80 8.60 15.77 -6.03
CA ALA A 80 9.85 16.16 -6.66
C ALA A 80 9.72 16.18 -8.20
N ALA A 81 9.06 15.18 -8.79
CA ALA A 81 8.81 15.13 -10.22
C ALA A 81 7.94 16.31 -10.69
N GLY A 82 6.86 16.62 -9.95
CA GLY A 82 6.00 17.77 -10.25
C GLY A 82 6.74 19.10 -10.16
N ALA A 83 7.54 19.29 -9.11
CA ALA A 83 8.35 20.49 -8.93
C ALA A 83 9.41 20.66 -10.04
N ALA A 84 10.11 19.57 -10.39
CA ALA A 84 11.10 19.58 -11.46
C ALA A 84 10.48 19.89 -12.82
N ALA A 85 9.32 19.30 -13.12
CA ALA A 85 8.58 19.58 -14.35
C ALA A 85 8.13 21.05 -14.42
N GLY A 86 7.59 21.59 -13.32
CA GLY A 86 7.20 23.00 -13.23
C GLY A 86 8.38 23.97 -13.41
N TRP A 87 9.52 23.66 -12.78
CA TRP A 87 10.75 24.44 -12.92
C TRP A 87 11.29 24.43 -14.35
N LEU A 88 11.35 23.25 -14.97
CA LEU A 88 11.78 23.12 -16.37
C LEU A 88 10.85 23.90 -17.31
N GLY A 89 9.53 23.81 -17.11
CA GLY A 89 8.56 24.62 -17.85
C GLY A 89 8.82 26.12 -17.72
N HIS A 90 8.99 26.60 -16.48
CA HIS A 90 9.30 28.00 -16.20
C HIS A 90 10.59 28.46 -16.88
N SER A 91 11.67 27.67 -16.80
CA SER A 91 12.97 28.02 -17.36
C SER A 91 13.00 28.08 -18.89
N ARG A 92 12.20 27.24 -19.56
CA ARG A 92 12.24 27.10 -21.02
C ARG A 92 11.21 27.97 -21.76
N TRP A 93 10.06 28.26 -21.14
CA TRP A 93 8.94 28.98 -21.78
C TRP A 93 8.58 30.28 -21.06
N GLY A 94 9.22 30.57 -19.92
CA GLY A 94 8.86 31.68 -19.04
C GLY A 94 7.72 31.32 -18.08
N GLY A 95 7.70 31.98 -16.92
CA GLY A 95 6.63 31.83 -15.95
C GLY A 95 5.39 32.67 -16.26
N PRO A 96 4.29 32.48 -15.52
CA PRO A 96 3.20 33.44 -15.52
C PRO A 96 3.78 34.82 -15.16
N GLY A 97 3.57 35.80 -16.05
CA GLY A 97 4.02 37.17 -15.82
C GLY A 97 3.38 37.78 -14.56
N PRO A 98 3.84 38.96 -14.09
CA PRO A 98 3.41 39.57 -12.83
C PRO A 98 1.93 40.02 -12.79
N GLY A 99 1.14 39.72 -13.82
CA GLY A 99 -0.29 40.04 -13.87
C GLY A 99 -1.13 39.10 -13.00
N SER A 100 -2.22 39.61 -12.45
CA SER A 100 -3.18 38.78 -11.72
C SER A 100 -3.83 37.77 -12.65
N LEU A 101 -4.26 36.62 -12.10
CA LEU A 101 -4.99 35.58 -12.84
C LEU A 101 -6.28 36.12 -13.50
N GLU A 102 -6.82 37.23 -12.97
CA GLU A 102 -7.96 37.96 -13.53
C GLU A 102 -7.61 38.65 -14.85
N ALA A 103 -6.41 39.23 -14.98
CA ALA A 103 -5.93 39.85 -16.21
C ALA A 103 -5.72 38.82 -17.33
N THR A 104 -5.25 37.62 -16.99
CA THR A 104 -5.09 36.52 -17.96
C THR A 104 -6.45 35.95 -18.40
N ARG A 105 -7.45 35.88 -17.51
CA ARG A 105 -8.82 35.46 -17.88
C ARG A 105 -9.48 36.39 -18.88
N ALA A 106 -9.26 37.70 -18.76
CA ALA A 106 -9.84 38.68 -19.69
C ALA A 106 -9.35 38.48 -21.14
N ILE A 107 -8.13 37.98 -21.33
CA ILE A 107 -7.53 37.73 -22.64
C ILE A 107 -8.11 36.48 -23.31
N PHE A 108 -8.40 35.42 -22.54
CA PHE A 108 -8.98 34.18 -23.07
C PHE A 108 -10.48 34.24 -23.36
N VAL A 109 -11.21 35.17 -22.75
CA VAL A 109 -12.66 35.38 -23.00
C VAL A 109 -12.91 36.40 -24.13
N ALA A 110 -11.91 37.21 -24.46
CA ALA A 110 -12.00 38.22 -25.53
C ALA A 110 -11.56 37.70 -26.91
N GLN A 111 -11.19 36.42 -27.03
CA GLN A 111 -10.95 35.71 -28.31
C GLN A 111 -12.12 34.77 -28.60
#